data_AF-A0A350CEQ4-F1
#
_entry.id   AF-A0A350CEQ4-F1
#
_cell.length_a   1.000
_cell.length_b   1.000
_cell.length_c   1.000
_cell.angle_alpha   90.00
_cell.angle_beta   90.00
_cell.angle_gamma   90.00
#
_symmetry.space_group_name_H-M   'P 1'
#
loop_
_entity.id
_entity.type
_entity.pdbx_description
1 polymer ?
#
loop_
_entity_poly.entity_id
_entity_poly.type
_entity_poly.pdbx_seq_one_letter_code
_entity_poly.pdbx_strand_id
1 'polypeptide(L)' 'MFFWLRELAGWGLLGASLVVLRIALGMAMNTREPRIVEAAVVVVAALGLLRAGTLLIRISTAARLSRTESENDKRG' A
#
# COMPACT_ATOMS: atom_id res chain seq x y z
N MET A 1 14.25 -12.19 -10.62
CA MET A 1 14.46 -10.75 -10.34
C MET A 1 13.17 -9.97 -10.13
N PHE A 2 12.07 -10.25 -10.85
CA PHE A 2 10.77 -9.53 -10.69
C PHE A 2 10.16 -9.52 -9.26
N PHE A 3 10.55 -10.45 -8.38
CA PHE A 3 10.00 -10.55 -7.01
C PHE A 3 10.39 -9.38 -6.10
N TRP A 4 11.65 -8.97 -6.12
CA TRP A 4 12.14 -7.86 -5.28
C TRP A 4 11.54 -6.53 -5.73
N LEU A 5 11.36 -6.35 -7.04
CA LEU A 5 10.71 -5.20 -7.63
C LEU A 5 9.25 -5.07 -7.18
N ARG A 6 8.51 -6.19 -7.10
CA ARG A 6 7.11 -6.18 -6.67
C ARG A 6 6.98 -5.87 -5.17
N GLU A 7 7.89 -6.37 -4.36
CA GLU A 7 7.92 -6.04 -2.93
C GLU A 7 8.25 -4.55 -2.72
N LEU A 8 9.27 -4.04 -3.41
CA LEU A 8 9.64 -2.63 -3.36
C LEU A 8 8.50 -1.73 -3.86
N ALA A 9 7.77 -2.15 -4.90
CA ALA A 9 6.58 -1.46 -5.37
C ALA A 9 5.45 -1.44 -4.33
N GLY A 10 5.24 -2.55 -3.60
CA GLY A 10 4.27 -2.63 -2.51
C GLY A 10 4.60 -1.68 -1.35
N TRP A 11 5.87 -1.65 -0.94
CA TRP A 11 6.38 -0.70 0.06
C TRP A 11 6.30 0.75 -0.42
N GLY A 12 6.64 1.01 -1.68
CA GLY A 12 6.51 2.32 -2.30
C GLY A 12 5.07 2.81 -2.33
N LEU A 13 4.11 1.94 -2.67
CA LEU A 13 2.68 2.26 -2.65
C LEU A 13 2.17 2.56 -1.23
N LEU A 14 2.63 1.80 -0.24
CA LEU A 14 2.31 2.05 1.17
C LEU A 14 2.85 3.40 1.64
N GLY A 15 4.11 3.71 1.32
CA GLY A 15 4.72 5.00 1.63
C GLY A 15 3.98 6.16 0.96
N ALA A 16 3.67 6.02 -0.32
CA ALA A 16 2.90 7.01 -1.07
C ALA A 16 1.51 7.24 -0.46
N SER A 17 0.81 6.16 -0.07
CA SER A 17 -0.50 6.24 0.60
C SER A 17 -0.43 7.08 1.89
N LEU A 18 0.59 6.85 2.73
CA LEU A 18 0.78 7.60 3.97
C LEU A 18 1.05 9.09 3.72
N VAL A 19 1.83 9.42 2.69
CA VAL A 19 2.07 10.81 2.29
C VAL A 19 0.78 11.48 1.85
N VAL A 20 -0.02 10.82 1.00
CA VAL A 20 -1.31 11.35 0.53
C VAL A 20 -2.28 11.53 1.70
N LEU A 21 -2.32 10.58 2.64
CA LEU A 21 -3.14 10.69 3.84
C LEU A 21 -2.74 11.89 4.71
N ARG A 22 -1.43 12.13 4.85
CA ARG A 22 -0.90 13.29 5.60
C ARG A 22 -1.28 14.61 4.94
N ILE A 23 -1.30 14.67 3.61
CA ILE A 23 -1.77 15.84 2.86
C ILE A 23 -3.27 16.06 3.10
N ALA A 24 -4.08 15.00 3.04
CA ALA A 24 -5.52 15.08 3.25
C ALA A 24 -5.87 15.58 4.67
N LEU A 25 -5.15 15.08 5.69
CA LEU A 25 -5.24 15.58 7.06
C LEU A 25 -4.87 17.06 7.16
N GLY A 26 -3.80 17.48 6.47
CA GLY A 26 -3.41 18.89 6.39
C GLY A 26 -4.50 19.78 5.80
N MET A 27 -5.20 19.32 4.77
CA MET A 27 -6.34 20.05 4.17
C MET A 27 -7.55 20.12 5.11
N ALA A 28 -7.84 19.04 5.83
CA ALA A 28 -8.97 18.98 6.76
C ALA A 28 -8.73 19.79 8.05
N MET A 29 -7.49 19.82 8.55
CA MET A 29 -7.11 20.49 9.79
C MET A 29 -6.76 21.98 9.59
N ASN A 30 -6.78 22.47 8.35
CA ASN A 30 -6.48 23.87 8.06
C ASN A 30 -7.59 24.78 8.60
N THR A 31 -7.27 25.61 9.60
CA THR A 31 -8.24 26.44 10.32
C THR A 31 -8.66 27.70 9.55
N ARG A 32 -7.88 28.11 8.55
CA ARG A 32 -8.15 29.30 7.72
C ARG A 32 -9.18 29.03 6.63
N GLU A 33 -9.09 27.89 5.96
CA GLU A 33 -10.00 27.46 4.89
C GLU A 33 -10.12 25.93 4.96
N PRO A 34 -11.11 25.41 5.70
CA PRO A 34 -11.29 23.97 5.85
C PRO A 34 -11.86 23.39 4.55
N ARG A 35 -11.03 22.65 3.80
CA ARG A 35 -11.45 22.01 2.54
C ARG A 35 -11.91 20.57 2.78
N ILE A 36 -12.99 20.42 3.54
CA ILE A 36 -13.46 19.13 4.06
C ILE A 36 -13.84 18.16 2.93
N VAL A 37 -14.50 18.66 1.87
CA VAL A 37 -14.93 17.83 0.74
C VAL A 37 -13.73 17.35 -0.08
N GLU A 38 -12.78 18.23 -0.39
CA GLU A 38 -11.54 17.86 -1.09
C GLU A 38 -10.73 16.87 -0.26
N ALA A 39 -10.59 17.12 1.05
CA ALA A 39 -9.91 16.22 1.96
C ALA A 39 -10.57 14.84 1.99
N ALA A 40 -11.90 14.74 2.00
CA ALA A 40 -12.60 13.46 1.98
C ALA A 40 -12.29 12.66 0.70
N VAL A 41 -12.30 13.31 -0.47
CA VAL A 41 -11.93 12.67 -1.75
C VAL A 41 -10.48 12.17 -1.71
N VAL A 42 -9.56 12.99 -1.19
CA VAL A 42 -8.14 12.62 -1.08
C VAL A 42 -7.92 11.50 -0.07
N VAL A 43 -8.65 11.46 1.05
CA VAL A 43 -8.63 10.34 2.01
C VAL A 43 -9.10 9.05 1.34
N VAL A 44 -10.19 9.07 0.58
CA VAL A 44 -10.69 7.88 -0.13
C VAL A 44 -9.64 7.36 -1.11
N ALA A 45 -8.98 8.26 -1.86
CA ALA A 45 -7.87 7.89 -2.73
C ALA A 45 -6.70 7.27 -1.94
N ALA A 46 -6.33 7.86 -0.79
CA ALA A 46 -5.27 7.35 0.08
C ALA A 46 -5.59 5.93 0.59
N LEU A 47 -6.83 5.68 1.01
CA LEU A 47 -7.29 4.37 1.46
C LEU A 47 -7.29 3.33 0.33
N GLY A 48 -7.67 3.73 -0.87
CA GLY A 48 -7.56 2.89 -2.07
C GLY A 48 -6.12 2.47 -2.36
N LEU A 49 -5.19 3.43 -2.28
CA LEU A 49 -3.75 3.19 -2.39
C LEU A 49 -3.22 2.27 -1.29
N LEU A 50 -3.68 2.45 -0.04
CA LEU A 50 -3.29 1.61 1.09
C LEU A 50 -3.74 0.15 0.88
N ARG A 51 -4.99 -0.02 0.42
CA ARG A 51 -5.53 -1.34 0.09
C ARG A 51 -4.75 -1.98 -1.05
N ALA A 52 -4.47 -1.25 -2.13
CA ALA A 52 -3.72 -1.78 -3.26
C ALA A 52 -2.29 -2.20 -2.84
N GLY A 53 -1.59 -1.36 -2.07
CA GLY A 53 -0.24 -1.64 -1.57
C GLY A 53 -0.20 -2.88 -0.68
N THR A 54 -1.11 -2.99 0.29
CA THR A 54 -1.20 -4.14 1.18
C THR A 54 -1.57 -5.44 0.46
N LEU A 55 -2.47 -5.38 -0.53
CA LEU A 55 -2.84 -6.55 -1.35
C LEU A 55 -1.64 -7.05 -2.16
N LEU A 56 -0.87 -6.13 -2.74
CA LEU A 56 0.32 -6.45 -3.53
C LEU A 56 1.38 -7.15 -2.67
N ILE A 57 1.59 -6.66 -1.44
CA ILE A 57 2.49 -7.29 -0.46
C ILE A 57 2.00 -8.68 -0.09
N ARG A 58 0.71 -8.85 0.23
CA ARG A 58 0.13 -10.16 0.58
C ARG A 58 0.29 -11.18 -0.54
N ILE A 59 0.04 -10.80 -1.79
CA ILE A 59 0.23 -11.70 -2.93
C ILE A 59 1.73 -12.02 -3.11
N SER A 60 2.63 -11.08 -2.82
CA SER A 60 4.08 -11.33 -2.83
C SER A 60 4.51 -12.34 -1.76
N THR A 61 3.99 -12.20 -0.54
CA THR A 61 4.27 -13.13 0.56
C THR A 61 3.68 -14.52 0.29
N ALA A 62 2.43 -14.61 -0.18
CA ALA A 62 1.78 -15.89 -0.50
C ALA A 62 2.54 -16.65 -1.60
N ALA A 63 2.93 -15.96 -2.67
CA ALA A 63 3.71 -16.58 -3.75
C ALA A 63 5.10 -17.06 -3.29
N ARG A 64 5.67 -16.42 -2.25
CA ARG A 64 6.92 -16.85 -1.62
C ARG A 64 6.71 -18.13 -0.81
N LEU A 65 5.68 -18.15 0.05
CA LEU A 65 5.34 -19.32 0.86
C LEU A 65 5.08 -20.56 -0.01
N SER A 66 4.21 -20.45 -1.03
CA SER A 66 3.89 -21.59 -1.90
C SER A 66 5.12 -22.14 -2.63
N ARG A 67 6.06 -21.26 -3.00
CA ARG A 67 7.31 -21.69 -3.64
C ARG A 67 8.24 -22.41 -2.67
N THR A 68 8.36 -21.90 -1.44
CA THR A 68 9.12 -22.58 -0.38
C THR A 68 8.51 -23.94 -0.02
N GLU A 69 7.19 -24.04 0.00
CA GLU A 69 6.47 -25.31 0.24
C GLU A 69 6.73 -26.33 -0.86
N SER A 70 6.63 -25.92 -2.14
CA SER A 70 6.94 -26.79 -3.29
C SER A 70 8.42 -27.21 -3.39
N GLU A 71 9.34 -26.42 -2.83
CA GLU A 71 10.76 -26.76 -2.82
C GLU A 71 11.11 -27.71 -1.67
N ASN A 72 10.41 -27.60 -0.54
CA ASN A 72 10.52 -28.51 0.60
C ASN A 72 9.96 -29.91 0.27
N ASP A 73 8.80 -29.96 -0.42
CA ASP A 73 8.17 -31.21 -0.86
C ASP A 73 9.05 -32.03 -1.82
N LYS A 74 9.86 -31.38 -2.66
CA LYS A 74 10.81 -32.07 -3.57
C LYS A 74 12.09 -32.58 -2.90
N ARG A 75 12.34 -32.21 -1.63
CA ARG A 75 13.51 -32.61 -0.86
C ARG A 75 13.21 -33.69 0.20
N GLY A 76 11.94 -33.98 0.46
CA GLY A 76 11.50 -35.11 1.29
C GLY A 76 11.31 -36.38 0.47
#